data_AF-A0A2I1FB85-F1
#
_entry.id   AF-A0A2I1FB85-F1
#
_cell.length_a   1.000
_cell.length_b   1.000
_cell.length_c   1.000
_cell.angle_alpha   90.00
_cell.angle_beta   90.00
_cell.angle_gamma   90.00
#
_symmetry.space_group_name_H-M   'P 1'
#
loop_
_entity.id
_entity.type
_entity.pdbx_description
1 polymer ?
#
loop_
_entity_poly.entity_id
_entity_poly.type
_entity_poly.pdbx_seq_one_letter_code
_entity_poly.pdbx_strand_id
1 'polypeptide(L)'
;MVALPETSSFHAHYSKQLNQLPNSIKIYVWKRLTARKRPLTLEQASGIHPEVEVLLNKAVEDYSRKKERQRMKCNEHNVSANSECEDSLKRCERENDSLRQTVQEMEKRLEESREMVKSLNYIISAKDRKIVYLADQILYYTQYDDPTIEPYEFSSTYERDLWKKHRSESIHDPKIRRRFSFRGKMELPNDFTPQNT
;
A
#
# COMPACT_ATOMS: atom_id res chain seq x y z
N MET A 1 -32.42 49.89 45.99
CA MET A 1 -32.31 48.59 45.31
C MET A 1 -32.35 47.52 46.38
N VAL A 2 -33.47 46.81 46.54
CA VAL A 2 -33.60 45.75 47.56
C VAL A 2 -33.14 44.44 46.91
N ALA A 3 -32.10 43.85 47.47
CA ALA A 3 -31.54 42.57 47.04
C ALA A 3 -32.59 41.46 47.17
N LEU A 4 -32.77 40.69 46.11
CA LEU A 4 -33.58 39.46 46.13
C LEU A 4 -32.85 38.42 47.00
N PRO A 5 -33.51 37.78 47.98
CA PRO A 5 -32.89 36.70 48.74
C PRO A 5 -32.62 35.49 47.83
N GLU A 6 -31.38 35.04 47.80
CA GLU A 6 -30.84 33.98 46.93
C GLU A 6 -31.32 32.56 47.27
N THR A 7 -32.24 32.41 48.20
CA THR A 7 -32.82 31.11 48.54
C THR A 7 -34.34 31.19 48.42
N SER A 8 -34.89 30.50 47.42
CA SER A 8 -36.30 30.12 47.41
C SER A 8 -36.55 29.26 48.66
N SER A 9 -37.02 29.90 49.73
CA SER A 9 -37.19 29.28 51.05
C SER A 9 -38.52 28.52 51.09
N PHE A 10 -38.65 27.50 50.24
CA PHE A 10 -39.78 26.59 50.33
C PHE A 10 -39.70 25.78 51.63
N HIS A 11 -40.85 25.50 52.24
CA HIS A 11 -40.92 24.64 53.42
C HIS A 11 -40.30 23.26 53.14
N ALA A 12 -39.64 22.66 54.15
CA ALA A 12 -39.05 21.33 54.07
C ALA A 12 -40.05 20.22 53.67
N HIS A 13 -41.34 20.45 53.96
CA HIS A 13 -42.47 19.61 53.53
C HIS A 13 -42.47 19.33 52.02
N TYR A 14 -42.01 20.28 51.20
CA TYR A 14 -41.99 20.15 49.74
C TYR A 14 -40.68 19.58 49.17
N SER A 15 -39.76 19.13 50.02
CA SER A 15 -38.45 18.58 49.60
C SER A 15 -38.57 17.50 48.51
N LYS A 16 -39.58 16.62 48.61
CA LYS A 16 -39.86 15.58 47.62
C LYS A 16 -40.15 16.15 46.22
N GLN A 17 -40.97 17.20 46.10
CA GLN A 17 -41.23 17.84 44.81
C GLN A 17 -40.00 18.61 44.31
N LEU A 18 -39.32 19.31 45.22
CA LEU A 18 -38.16 20.13 44.87
C LEU A 18 -37.00 19.29 44.35
N ASN A 19 -36.75 18.11 44.92
CA ASN A 19 -35.67 17.23 44.45
C ASN A 19 -35.88 16.69 43.03
N GLN A 20 -37.11 16.74 42.52
CA GLN A 20 -37.44 16.32 41.15
C GLN A 20 -37.28 17.45 40.13
N LEU A 21 -37.09 18.70 40.59
CA LEU A 21 -37.04 19.88 39.75
C LEU A 21 -35.61 20.47 39.65
N PRO A 22 -35.19 20.93 38.46
CA PRO A 22 -34.01 21.77 38.32
C PRO A 22 -34.18 23.11 39.04
N ASN A 23 -33.07 23.72 39.45
CA ASN A 23 -33.07 25.00 40.17
C ASN A 23 -33.75 26.13 39.38
N SER A 24 -33.64 26.14 38.06
CA SER A 24 -34.34 27.12 37.20
C SER A 24 -35.86 27.05 37.35
N ILE A 25 -36.43 25.85 37.50
CA ILE A 25 -37.86 25.67 37.68
C ILE A 25 -38.27 26.04 39.11
N LYS A 26 -37.47 25.71 40.12
CA LYS A 26 -37.72 26.14 41.52
C LYS A 26 -37.80 27.66 41.63
N ILE A 27 -36.83 28.36 41.03
CA ILE A 27 -36.77 29.82 41.00
C ILE A 27 -37.99 30.40 40.26
N TYR A 28 -38.39 29.78 39.13
CA TYR A 28 -39.57 30.19 38.39
C TYR A 28 -40.85 30.05 39.24
N VAL A 29 -41.04 28.91 39.91
CA VAL A 29 -42.21 28.67 40.79
C VAL A 29 -42.22 29.67 41.95
N TRP A 30 -41.06 29.93 42.56
CA TRP A 30 -40.95 30.91 43.65
C TRP A 30 -41.33 32.32 43.20
N LYS A 31 -40.78 32.80 42.07
CA LYS A 31 -41.18 34.07 41.46
C LYS A 31 -42.68 34.13 41.15
N ARG A 32 -43.25 32.99 40.74
CA ARG A 32 -44.68 32.87 40.42
C ARG A 32 -45.57 33.02 41.66
N LEU A 33 -45.10 32.58 42.83
CA LEU A 33 -45.82 32.69 44.11
C LEU A 33 -45.74 34.10 44.70
N THR A 34 -44.59 34.78 44.55
CA THR A 34 -44.32 36.07 45.22
C THR A 34 -44.53 37.30 44.34
N ALA A 35 -44.67 37.17 43.02
CA ALA A 35 -44.74 38.31 42.09
C ALA A 35 -46.00 38.34 41.18
N ARG A 36 -47.01 37.48 41.40
CA ARG A 36 -48.25 37.47 40.59
C ARG A 36 -49.28 38.49 41.07
N LYS A 37 -50.39 38.64 40.32
CA LYS A 37 -51.52 39.56 40.60
C LYS A 37 -52.10 39.44 42.02
N ARG A 38 -51.92 38.31 42.69
CA ARG A 38 -52.21 38.08 44.13
C ARG A 38 -51.01 37.33 44.72
N PRO A 39 -49.97 38.03 45.16
CA PRO A 39 -48.78 37.38 45.70
C PRO A 39 -49.11 36.81 47.08
N LEU A 40 -48.63 35.59 47.34
CA LEU A 40 -48.62 35.05 48.70
C LEU A 40 -47.63 35.88 49.53
N THR A 41 -47.96 36.10 50.81
CA THR A 41 -46.96 36.69 51.72
C THR A 41 -45.77 35.76 51.83
N LEU A 42 -44.60 36.29 52.17
CA LEU A 42 -43.38 35.49 52.27
C LEU A 42 -43.55 34.32 53.25
N GLU A 43 -44.29 34.53 54.34
CA GLU A 43 -44.61 33.51 55.34
C GLU A 43 -45.56 32.43 54.79
N GLN A 44 -46.56 32.82 54.01
CA GLN A 44 -47.49 31.87 53.38
C GLN A 44 -46.80 31.06 52.26
N ALA A 45 -45.90 31.70 51.49
CA ALA A 45 -45.14 31.04 50.44
C ALA A 45 -44.02 30.13 51.00
N SER A 46 -43.48 30.49 52.18
CA SER A 46 -42.46 29.71 52.88
C SER A 46 -43.05 28.63 53.80
N GLY A 47 -44.33 28.76 54.18
CA GLY A 47 -45.09 27.80 54.97
C GLY A 47 -45.78 26.70 54.14
N ILE A 48 -46.58 25.87 54.82
CA ILE A 48 -47.39 24.83 54.16
C ILE A 48 -48.69 25.48 53.66
N HIS A 49 -48.76 25.72 52.35
CA HIS A 49 -49.89 26.40 51.71
C HIS A 49 -50.39 25.63 50.48
N PRO A 50 -51.71 25.40 50.34
CA PRO A 50 -52.27 24.56 49.28
C PRO A 50 -51.94 25.07 47.86
N GLU A 51 -51.86 26.38 47.66
CA GLU A 51 -51.49 26.96 46.36
C GLU A 51 -50.02 26.71 45.97
N VAL A 52 -49.12 26.63 46.97
CA VAL A 52 -47.71 26.27 46.76
C VAL A 52 -47.60 24.81 46.31
N GLU A 53 -48.37 23.93 46.96
CA GLU A 53 -48.42 22.51 46.63
C GLU A 53 -48.96 22.24 45.22
N VAL A 54 -50.08 22.87 44.85
CA VAL A 54 -50.68 22.72 43.51
C VAL A 54 -49.70 23.18 42.42
N LEU A 55 -49.00 24.31 42.63
CA LEU A 55 -48.05 24.81 41.66
C LEU A 55 -46.77 23.98 41.56
N LEU A 56 -46.26 23.45 42.68
CA LEU A 56 -45.11 22.56 42.68
C LEU A 56 -45.44 21.21 42.04
N ASN A 57 -46.58 20.60 42.37
CA ASN A 57 -47.03 19.35 41.76
C ASN A 57 -47.18 19.50 40.25
N LYS A 58 -47.82 20.59 39.80
CA LYS A 58 -47.95 20.89 38.37
C LYS A 58 -46.59 21.07 37.69
N ALA A 59 -45.64 21.76 38.33
CA ALA A 59 -44.30 21.93 37.78
C ALA A 59 -43.53 20.59 37.68
N VAL A 60 -43.68 19.71 38.68
CA VAL A 60 -43.10 18.36 38.69
C VAL A 60 -43.67 17.52 37.55
N GLU A 61 -45.00 17.54 37.37
CA GLU A 61 -45.67 16.82 36.29
C GLU A 61 -45.24 17.33 34.92
N ASP A 62 -45.23 18.65 34.71
CA ASP A 62 -44.84 19.26 33.45
C ASP A 62 -43.36 19.01 33.11
N TYR A 63 -42.47 19.08 34.11
CA TYR A 63 -41.06 18.77 33.92
C TYR A 63 -40.83 17.29 33.60
N SER A 64 -41.48 16.39 34.35
CA SER A 64 -41.39 14.95 34.13
C SER A 64 -41.90 14.56 32.74
N ARG A 65 -43.04 15.12 32.33
CA ARG A 65 -43.61 14.90 30.99
C ARG A 65 -42.68 15.40 29.88
N LYS A 66 -42.04 16.55 30.08
CA LYS A 66 -41.08 17.12 29.12
C LYS A 66 -39.81 16.27 29.03
N LYS A 67 -39.27 15.84 30.16
CA LYS A 67 -38.08 14.99 30.24
C LYS A 67 -38.32 13.64 29.55
N GLU A 68 -39.49 13.04 29.76
CA GLU A 68 -39.85 11.77 29.12
C GLU A 68 -39.95 11.90 27.60
N ARG A 69 -40.59 12.96 27.09
CA ARG A 69 -40.65 13.23 25.65
C ARG A 69 -39.27 13.39 25.02
N GLN A 70 -38.35 14.06 25.70
CA GLN A 70 -36.97 14.21 25.24
C GLN A 70 -36.23 12.87 25.21
N ARG A 71 -36.42 12.04 26.24
CA ARG A 71 -35.81 10.70 26.33
C ARG A 71 -36.24 9.80 25.15
N MET A 72 -37.53 9.75 24.85
CA MET A 72 -38.05 8.92 23.76
C MET A 72 -37.51 9.37 22.39
N LYS A 73 -37.48 10.68 22.13
CA LYS A 73 -36.94 11.23 20.88
C LYS A 73 -35.45 10.91 20.66
N CYS A 74 -34.64 11.00 21.72
CA CYS A 74 -33.22 10.65 21.64
C CYS A 74 -33.02 9.14 21.45
N ASN A 75 -33.82 8.31 22.10
CA ASN A 75 -33.73 6.86 21.96
C ASN A 75 -34.06 6.39 20.54
N GLU A 76 -35.12 6.92 19.92
CA GLU A 76 -35.48 6.58 18.53
C GLU A 76 -34.34 6.93 17.56
N HIS A 77 -33.76 8.13 17.69
CA HIS A 77 -32.63 8.54 16.87
C HIS A 77 -31.39 7.65 17.11
N ASN A 78 -31.11 7.29 18.36
CA ASN A 78 -29.98 6.42 18.69
C ASN A 78 -30.17 4.99 18.16
N VAL A 79 -31.38 4.45 18.22
CA VAL A 79 -31.71 3.13 17.66
C VAL A 79 -31.54 3.13 16.14
N SER A 80 -32.06 4.15 15.45
CA SER A 80 -31.90 4.28 13.99
C SER A 80 -30.42 4.41 13.59
N ALA A 81 -29.68 5.30 14.26
CA ALA A 81 -28.27 5.54 13.96
C ALA A 81 -27.40 4.30 14.25
N ASN A 82 -27.68 3.57 15.34
CA ASN A 82 -26.96 2.33 15.65
C ASN A 82 -27.28 1.23 14.63
N SER A 83 -28.53 1.08 14.21
CA SER A 83 -28.90 0.07 13.20
C SER A 83 -28.19 0.31 11.87
N GLU A 84 -28.11 1.55 11.40
CA GLU A 84 -27.40 1.91 10.17
C GLU A 84 -25.88 1.70 10.29
N CYS A 85 -25.33 1.97 11.48
CA CYS A 85 -23.92 1.72 11.79
C CYS A 85 -23.61 0.22 11.78
N GLU A 86 -24.45 -0.62 12.39
CA GLU A 86 -24.31 -2.08 12.41
C GLU A 86 -24.38 -2.69 11.00
N ASP A 87 -25.30 -2.22 10.16
CA ASP A 87 -25.40 -2.70 8.78
C ASP A 87 -24.17 -2.33 7.94
N SER A 88 -23.62 -1.14 8.18
CA SER A 88 -22.37 -0.70 7.54
C SER A 88 -21.19 -1.54 8.00
N LEU A 89 -21.12 -1.89 9.29
CA LEU A 89 -20.09 -2.78 9.84
C LEU A 89 -20.15 -4.16 9.19
N LYS A 90 -21.33 -4.78 9.12
CA LYS A 90 -21.53 -6.08 8.46
C LYS A 90 -21.15 -6.04 6.97
N ARG A 91 -21.37 -4.92 6.27
CA ARG A 91 -20.90 -4.76 4.88
C ARG A 91 -19.38 -4.76 4.81
N CYS A 92 -18.73 -3.98 5.67
CA CYS A 92 -17.27 -3.88 5.72
C CYS A 92 -16.60 -5.21 6.11
N GLU A 93 -17.21 -5.99 7.02
CA GLU A 93 -16.72 -7.33 7.38
C GLU A 93 -16.73 -8.29 6.19
N ARG A 94 -17.83 -8.34 5.44
CA ARG A 94 -17.92 -9.17 4.22
C ARG A 94 -16.90 -8.77 3.16
N GLU A 95 -16.68 -7.47 2.98
CA GLU A 95 -15.67 -6.95 2.06
C GLU A 95 -14.26 -7.36 2.50
N ASN A 96 -13.94 -7.25 3.78
CA ASN A 96 -12.67 -7.72 4.33
C ASN A 96 -12.44 -9.21 4.10
N ASP A 97 -13.47 -10.05 4.30
CA ASP A 97 -13.35 -11.49 4.05
C ASP A 97 -13.08 -11.81 2.58
N SER A 98 -13.78 -11.11 1.66
CA SER A 98 -13.54 -11.22 0.21
C SER A 98 -12.11 -10.79 -0.17
N LEU A 99 -11.63 -9.68 0.40
CA LEU A 99 -10.27 -9.20 0.19
C LEU A 99 -9.24 -10.20 0.72
N ARG A 100 -9.46 -10.78 1.90
CA ARG A 100 -8.57 -11.82 2.46
C ARG A 100 -8.46 -13.04 1.55
N GLN A 101 -9.59 -13.51 1.01
CA GLN A 101 -9.59 -14.63 0.05
C GLN A 101 -8.82 -14.27 -1.23
N THR A 102 -9.02 -13.06 -1.75
CA THR A 102 -8.32 -12.57 -2.95
C THR A 102 -6.81 -12.48 -2.71
N VAL A 103 -6.39 -11.96 -1.55
CA VAL A 103 -4.97 -11.89 -1.17
C VAL A 103 -4.37 -13.30 -1.09
N GLN A 104 -5.04 -14.24 -0.44
CA GLN A 104 -4.57 -15.63 -0.34
C GLN A 104 -4.39 -16.30 -1.71
N GLU A 105 -5.34 -16.09 -2.63
CA GLU A 105 -5.23 -16.61 -4.00
C GLU A 105 -4.06 -15.97 -4.76
N MET A 106 -3.85 -14.65 -4.60
CA MET A 106 -2.73 -13.96 -5.22
C MET A 106 -1.38 -14.42 -4.66
N GLU A 107 -1.29 -14.68 -3.35
CA GLU A 107 -0.09 -15.23 -2.71
C GLU A 107 0.26 -16.62 -3.27
N LYS A 108 -0.75 -17.48 -3.44
CA LYS A 108 -0.55 -18.80 -4.05
C LYS A 108 -0.03 -18.69 -5.49
N ARG A 109 -0.64 -17.83 -6.31
CA ARG A 109 -0.20 -17.58 -7.69
C ARG A 109 1.22 -17.01 -7.75
N LEU A 110 1.57 -16.15 -6.79
CA LEU A 110 2.92 -15.60 -6.69
C LEU A 110 3.94 -16.70 -6.37
N GLU A 111 3.60 -17.63 -5.49
CA GLU A 111 4.48 -18.75 -5.14
C GLU A 111 4.69 -19.71 -6.32
N GLU A 112 3.63 -20.06 -7.05
CA GLU A 112 3.73 -20.84 -8.29
C GLU A 112 4.66 -20.17 -9.32
N SER A 113 4.55 -18.85 -9.48
CA SER A 113 5.44 -18.08 -10.35
C SER A 113 6.89 -18.09 -9.88
N ARG A 114 7.14 -18.00 -8.56
CA ARG A 114 8.48 -18.10 -7.99
C ARG A 114 9.13 -19.45 -8.27
N GLU A 115 8.39 -20.54 -8.12
CA GLU A 115 8.88 -21.88 -8.44
C GLU A 115 9.21 -22.02 -9.93
N MET A 116 8.38 -21.45 -10.80
CA MET A 116 8.67 -21.40 -12.24
C MET A 116 9.97 -20.65 -12.54
N VAL A 117 10.21 -19.50 -11.90
CA VAL A 117 11.45 -18.73 -12.04
C VAL A 117 12.66 -19.53 -11.56
N LYS A 118 12.56 -20.25 -10.44
CA LYS A 118 13.64 -21.15 -9.96
C LYS A 118 13.97 -22.22 -10.99
N SER A 119 12.95 -22.87 -11.58
CA SER A 119 13.13 -23.88 -12.62
C SER A 119 13.80 -23.32 -13.88
N LEU A 120 13.36 -22.14 -14.35
CA LEU A 120 13.98 -21.48 -15.49
C LEU A 120 15.44 -21.11 -15.22
N ASN A 121 15.76 -20.60 -14.04
CA ASN A 121 17.14 -20.30 -13.65
C ASN A 121 18.03 -21.54 -13.63
N TYR A 122 17.49 -22.68 -13.19
CA TYR A 122 18.21 -23.96 -13.26
C TYR A 122 18.51 -24.36 -14.71
N ILE A 123 17.52 -24.23 -15.62
CA ILE A 123 17.69 -24.51 -17.05
C ILE A 123 18.72 -23.58 -17.69
N ILE A 124 18.65 -22.28 -17.40
CA ILE A 124 19.62 -21.28 -17.89
C ILE A 124 21.02 -21.65 -17.43
N SER A 125 21.20 -21.93 -16.13
CA SER A 125 22.50 -22.35 -15.57
C SER A 125 23.07 -23.60 -16.25
N ALA A 126 22.21 -24.59 -16.57
CA ALA A 126 22.63 -25.79 -17.29
C ALA A 126 23.07 -25.47 -18.73
N LYS A 127 22.36 -24.56 -19.41
CA LYS A 127 22.73 -24.09 -20.75
C LYS A 127 24.03 -23.30 -20.74
N ASP A 128 24.22 -22.42 -19.76
CA ASP A 128 25.45 -21.63 -19.60
C ASP A 128 26.68 -22.54 -19.46
N ARG A 129 26.58 -23.59 -18.62
CA ARG A 129 27.64 -24.60 -18.51
C ARG A 129 27.92 -25.30 -19.83
N LYS A 130 26.88 -25.60 -20.61
CA LYS A 130 27.04 -26.26 -21.91
C LYS A 130 27.70 -25.33 -22.94
N ILE A 131 27.35 -24.04 -22.92
CA ILE A 131 27.99 -23.02 -23.76
C ILE A 131 29.47 -22.93 -23.44
N VAL A 132 29.83 -22.81 -22.15
CA VAL A 132 31.23 -22.77 -21.72
C VAL A 132 31.98 -24.03 -22.19
N TYR A 133 31.42 -25.22 -21.93
CA TYR A 133 32.02 -26.47 -22.39
C TYR A 133 32.25 -26.49 -23.91
N LEU A 134 31.25 -26.08 -24.71
CA LEU A 134 31.38 -26.06 -26.16
C LEU A 134 32.38 -25.00 -26.64
N ALA A 135 32.43 -23.85 -25.97
CA ALA A 135 33.41 -22.81 -26.26
C ALA A 135 34.84 -23.30 -25.97
N ASP A 136 35.06 -24.00 -24.86
CA ASP A 136 36.35 -24.63 -24.52
C ASP A 136 36.74 -25.67 -25.57
N GLN A 137 35.79 -26.49 -26.03
CA GLN A 137 36.02 -27.46 -27.11
C GLN A 137 36.39 -26.77 -28.42
N ILE A 138 35.64 -25.74 -28.84
CA ILE A 138 35.95 -24.97 -30.06
C ILE A 138 37.35 -24.38 -29.93
N LEU A 139 37.64 -23.71 -28.81
CA LEU A 139 38.94 -23.10 -28.57
C LEU A 139 40.06 -24.13 -28.68
N TYR A 140 39.90 -25.32 -28.09
CA TYR A 140 40.86 -26.42 -28.20
C TYR A 140 41.14 -26.82 -29.65
N TYR A 141 40.11 -26.97 -30.49
CA TYR A 141 40.27 -27.33 -31.89
C TYR A 141 40.74 -26.17 -32.78
N THR A 142 40.44 -24.92 -32.44
CA THR A 142 40.80 -23.73 -33.23
C THR A 142 42.08 -23.06 -32.74
N GLN A 143 42.74 -23.57 -31.70
CA GLN A 143 43.91 -22.94 -31.08
C GLN A 143 45.10 -22.79 -32.04
N TYR A 144 45.09 -23.46 -33.20
CA TYR A 144 46.23 -23.48 -34.14
C TYR A 144 45.89 -23.24 -35.62
N ASP A 145 44.61 -23.11 -36.00
CA ASP A 145 44.20 -23.08 -37.41
C ASP A 145 43.55 -21.75 -37.79
N ASP A 146 44.36 -20.70 -38.00
CA ASP A 146 43.91 -19.58 -38.82
C ASP A 146 44.03 -20.02 -40.30
N PRO A 147 42.91 -20.23 -41.03
CA PRO A 147 42.95 -20.73 -42.40
C PRO A 147 43.59 -19.74 -43.39
N THR A 148 43.85 -18.51 -42.94
CA THR A 148 44.57 -17.50 -43.71
C THR A 148 46.06 -17.47 -43.41
N ILE A 149 46.53 -18.19 -42.39
CA ILE A 149 47.94 -18.31 -42.08
C ILE A 149 48.41 -19.71 -42.44
N GLU A 150 49.50 -19.78 -43.19
CA GLU A 150 50.05 -21.06 -43.60
C GLU A 150 50.42 -21.90 -42.38
N PRO A 151 49.96 -23.16 -42.30
CA PRO A 151 50.22 -24.00 -41.14
C PRO A 151 51.72 -24.35 -41.05
N TYR A 152 52.20 -24.61 -39.83
CA TYR A 152 53.58 -25.08 -39.63
C TYR A 152 53.77 -26.52 -40.13
N GLU A 153 52.73 -27.33 -40.02
CA GLU A 153 52.68 -28.71 -40.49
C GLU A 153 51.42 -28.90 -41.33
N PHE A 154 51.57 -29.48 -42.52
CA PHE A 154 50.42 -29.76 -43.37
C PHE A 154 49.75 -31.06 -42.93
N SER A 155 48.46 -31.00 -42.67
CA SER A 155 47.61 -32.15 -42.31
C SER A 155 47.45 -33.14 -43.48
N SER A 156 47.65 -32.71 -44.73
CA SER A 156 47.57 -33.56 -45.92
C SER A 156 48.45 -33.07 -47.08
N THR A 157 48.69 -33.95 -48.06
CA THR A 157 49.35 -33.59 -49.33
C THR A 157 48.52 -32.61 -50.14
N TYR A 158 47.20 -32.76 -50.11
CA TYR A 158 46.26 -31.83 -50.76
C TYR A 158 46.39 -30.41 -50.20
N GLU A 159 46.43 -30.26 -48.87
CA GLU A 159 46.60 -28.96 -48.22
C GLU A 159 47.94 -28.32 -48.57
N ARG A 160 49.03 -29.10 -48.55
CA ARG A 160 50.36 -28.65 -48.96
C ARG A 160 50.38 -28.08 -50.38
N ASP A 161 49.74 -28.77 -51.32
CA ASP A 161 49.73 -28.34 -52.72
C ASP A 161 48.81 -27.14 -52.96
N LEU A 162 47.72 -27.03 -52.19
CA LEU A 162 46.86 -25.84 -52.17
C LEU A 162 47.61 -24.59 -51.70
N TRP A 163 48.39 -24.70 -50.62
CA TRP A 163 49.23 -23.59 -50.12
C TRP A 163 50.36 -23.22 -51.09
N LYS A 164 50.99 -24.20 -51.75
CA LYS A 164 51.95 -23.92 -52.84
C LYS A 164 51.30 -23.17 -54.00
N LYS A 165 50.07 -23.53 -54.39
CA LYS A 165 49.31 -22.84 -55.42
C LYS A 165 49.04 -21.39 -55.01
N HIS A 166 48.52 -21.17 -53.80
CA HIS A 166 48.32 -19.82 -53.27
C HIS A 166 49.61 -18.98 -53.23
N ARG A 167 50.76 -19.56 -52.86
CA ARG A 167 52.05 -18.88 -52.94
C ARG A 167 52.36 -18.45 -54.38
N SER A 168 52.23 -19.36 -55.35
CA SER A 168 52.52 -19.07 -56.76
C SER A 168 51.60 -17.99 -57.34
N GLU A 169 50.32 -18.01 -56.99
CA GLU A 169 49.34 -17.03 -57.45
C GLU A 169 49.55 -15.67 -56.77
N SER A 170 50.02 -15.64 -55.52
CA SER A 170 50.28 -14.40 -54.76
C SER A 170 51.40 -13.52 -55.35
N ILE A 171 52.29 -14.12 -56.15
CA ILE A 171 53.34 -13.41 -56.89
C ILE A 171 52.71 -12.47 -57.93
N HIS A 172 51.59 -12.89 -58.52
CA HIS A 172 50.95 -12.20 -59.63
C HIS A 172 49.63 -11.51 -59.24
N ASP A 173 48.97 -11.93 -58.15
CA ASP A 173 47.74 -11.33 -57.63
C ASP A 173 47.95 -10.73 -56.22
N PRO A 174 48.03 -9.38 -56.11
CA PRO A 174 48.16 -8.68 -54.83
C PRO A 174 46.96 -8.89 -53.87
N LYS A 175 45.80 -9.34 -54.37
CA LYS A 175 44.66 -9.68 -53.49
C LYS A 175 44.93 -10.95 -52.70
N ILE A 176 45.61 -11.93 -53.30
CA ILE A 176 45.96 -13.19 -52.63
C ILE A 176 47.02 -12.94 -51.55
N ARG A 177 48.02 -12.09 -51.84
CA ARG A 177 49.04 -11.69 -50.85
C ARG A 177 48.49 -10.91 -49.65
N ARG A 178 47.37 -10.21 -49.82
CA ARG A 178 46.66 -9.55 -48.70
C ARG A 178 45.75 -10.49 -47.91
N ARG A 179 45.31 -11.58 -48.54
CA ARG A 179 44.36 -12.53 -47.96
C ARG A 179 45.03 -13.67 -47.20
N PHE A 180 46.27 -14.03 -47.56
CA PHE A 180 47.00 -15.16 -46.97
C PHE A 180 48.38 -14.74 -46.46
N SER A 181 48.74 -15.26 -45.28
CA SER A 181 50.03 -15.06 -44.62
C SER A 181 50.87 -16.34 -44.73
N PHE A 182 51.90 -16.30 -45.57
CA PHE A 182 52.77 -17.45 -45.82
C PHE A 182 53.90 -17.54 -44.77
N ARG A 183 54.17 -18.74 -44.24
CA ARG A 183 55.25 -19.00 -43.29
C ARG A 183 56.48 -19.49 -44.07
N GLY A 184 57.41 -18.59 -44.36
CA GLY A 184 58.65 -18.88 -45.08
C GLY A 184 59.36 -17.61 -45.56
N LYS A 185 60.70 -17.56 -45.42
CA LYS A 185 61.53 -16.37 -45.68
C LYS A 185 61.36 -15.85 -47.12
N MET A 186 61.24 -14.53 -47.28
CA MET A 186 61.39 -13.86 -48.58
C MET A 186 62.78 -14.15 -49.13
N GLU A 187 62.90 -15.10 -50.06
CA GLU A 187 64.00 -15.08 -51.02
C GLU A 187 63.57 -14.11 -52.13
N LEU A 188 64.08 -12.87 -52.06
CA LEU A 188 63.96 -11.91 -53.14
C LEU A 188 64.84 -12.40 -54.32
N PRO A 189 64.34 -12.39 -55.56
CA PRO A 189 65.15 -12.79 -56.72
C PRO A 189 66.35 -11.86 -56.94
N ASN A 190 67.52 -12.47 -57.13
CA ASN A 190 68.75 -11.83 -57.59
C ASN A 190 68.53 -11.19 -58.97
N ASP A 191 68.48 -9.87 -59.04
CA ASP A 191 68.82 -9.11 -60.26
C ASP A 191 69.11 -7.65 -59.90
N PHE A 192 70.36 -7.39 -59.48
CA PHE A 192 70.99 -6.07 -59.57
C PHE A 192 72.49 -6.27 -59.73
N THR A 193 72.93 -6.58 -60.95
CA THR A 193 74.30 -6.24 -61.37
C THR A 193 74.34 -4.75 -61.73
N PRO A 194 75.28 -3.96 -61.18
CA PRO A 194 75.39 -2.53 -61.49
C PRO A 194 76.01 -2.32 -62.87
N GLN A 195 75.35 -1.54 -63.74
CA GLN A 195 75.98 -0.98 -64.93
C GLN A 195 76.92 0.14 -64.49
N ASN A 196 78.21 -0.02 -64.81
CA ASN A 196 79.21 1.04 -64.77
C ASN A 196 79.82 1.17 -66.17
N THR A 197 80.00 2.44 -66.56
CA THR A 197 80.49 3.04 -67.82
C THR A 197 79.62 2.88 -69.06
#